data_AF-A0A1D3CTA4-F1
#
_entry.id   AF-A0A1D3CTA4-F1
#
_cell.length_a   1.000
_cell.length_b   1.000
_cell.length_c   1.000
_cell.angle_alpha   90.00
_cell.angle_beta   90.00
_cell.angle_gamma   90.00
#
_symmetry.space_group_name_H-M   'P 1'
#
loop_
_entity.id
_entity.type
_entity.pdbx_description
1 polymer ?
#
loop_
_entity_poly.entity_id
_entity_poly.type
_entity_poly.pdbx_seq_one_letter_code
_entity_poly.pdbx_strand_id
1 'polypeptide(L)'
;MAVEASEESATGHAAGCAVQDLPSLAKIAADLSDKNVSIVVKMSHLFSLREHGGREAAELLVRALKDRATVDSVLFRQGHKAAVACDTLVAWHEAAYVLGQLGSPESISFLEDTLADMTEDELVRHEAAEALAAIGSDTSLTTLSAYLEDASHPVKQTCELAVRSLKYKQQQRQQRSTQNNETEDGVVATSPEKLTSSFNTVDPSAPFEGCTAADVSRLFAMLMDSQEPLWTR
;
A
#
# COMPACT_ATOMS: atom_id res chain seq x y z
N MET A 1 13.03 -56.72 48.12
CA MET A 1 13.08 -56.28 46.71
C MET A 1 13.08 -54.77 46.73
N ALA A 2 14.15 -54.19 46.18
CA ALA A 2 14.50 -52.79 46.30
C ALA A 2 13.55 -51.87 45.53
N VAL A 3 13.36 -50.67 46.09
CA VAL A 3 12.74 -49.51 45.46
C VAL A 3 13.87 -48.80 44.71
N GLU A 4 13.73 -48.62 43.39
CA GLU A 4 14.58 -47.72 42.60
C GLU A 4 13.74 -46.58 42.04
N ALA A 5 14.34 -45.41 42.13
CA ALA A 5 13.78 -44.09 41.89
C ALA A 5 13.97 -43.65 40.43
N SER A 6 13.00 -42.84 39.99
CA SER A 6 13.14 -41.59 39.23
C SER A 6 14.41 -41.35 38.39
N GLU A 7 14.23 -41.10 37.09
CA GLU A 7 14.83 -39.93 36.40
C GLU A 7 14.27 -39.74 34.96
N GLU A 8 14.17 -38.45 34.58
CA GLU A 8 14.07 -37.84 33.23
C GLU A 8 12.86 -38.19 32.31
N SER A 9 12.26 -37.29 31.53
CA SER A 9 12.76 -36.05 30.93
C SER A 9 11.58 -35.12 30.63
N ALA A 10 11.67 -33.87 31.10
CA ALA A 10 10.84 -32.77 30.64
C ALA A 10 11.38 -32.28 29.29
N THR A 11 10.74 -32.68 28.18
CA THR A 11 10.97 -32.03 26.88
C THR A 11 9.90 -30.97 26.67
N GLY A 12 10.26 -29.74 27.04
CA GLY A 12 9.55 -28.55 26.60
C GLY A 12 9.54 -28.49 25.08
N HIS A 13 8.35 -28.61 24.49
CA HIS A 13 8.12 -28.25 23.10
C HIS A 13 8.10 -26.73 22.98
N ALA A 14 9.28 -26.12 22.94
CA ALA A 14 9.46 -24.81 22.33
C ALA A 14 9.34 -25.01 20.81
N ALA A 15 8.11 -24.94 20.30
CA ALA A 15 7.88 -24.79 18.87
C ALA A 15 8.43 -23.42 18.46
N GLY A 16 9.68 -23.42 18.00
CA GLY A 16 10.25 -22.27 17.30
C GLY A 16 9.37 -21.91 16.12
N CYS A 17 8.99 -20.64 16.04
CA CYS A 17 8.35 -20.07 14.86
C CYS A 17 9.29 -20.28 13.67
N ALA A 18 8.99 -21.26 12.82
CA ALA A 18 9.73 -21.47 11.58
C ALA A 18 9.53 -20.23 10.71
N VAL A 19 10.60 -19.48 10.48
CA VAL A 19 10.63 -18.45 9.44
C VAL A 19 10.35 -19.19 8.13
N GLN A 20 9.18 -18.95 7.54
CA GLN A 20 8.85 -19.54 6.25
C GLN A 20 9.78 -18.92 5.21
N ASP A 21 10.46 -19.76 4.41
CA ASP A 21 11.28 -19.28 3.30
C ASP A 21 10.43 -18.50 2.31
N LEU A 22 10.94 -17.35 1.85
CA LEU A 22 10.24 -16.49 0.90
C LEU A 22 10.02 -17.26 -0.43
N PRO A 23 8.76 -17.46 -0.88
CA PRO A 23 8.48 -18.24 -2.09
C PRO A 23 9.03 -17.55 -3.34
N SER A 24 9.50 -18.30 -4.33
CA SER A 24 10.04 -17.69 -5.56
C SER A 24 8.95 -16.97 -6.37
N LEU A 25 9.31 -15.94 -7.15
CA LEU A 25 8.38 -15.23 -8.04
C LEU A 25 7.65 -16.19 -8.99
N ALA A 26 8.30 -17.26 -9.44
CA ALA A 26 7.67 -18.29 -10.28
C ALA A 26 6.56 -19.05 -9.53
N LYS A 27 6.77 -19.39 -8.26
CA LYS A 27 5.76 -20.03 -7.41
C LYS A 27 4.59 -19.09 -7.14
N ILE A 28 4.89 -17.83 -6.84
CA ILE A 28 3.88 -16.79 -6.62
C ILE A 28 3.00 -16.63 -7.87
N ALA A 29 3.60 -16.48 -9.05
CA ALA A 29 2.86 -16.35 -10.30
C ALA A 29 1.92 -17.53 -10.58
N ALA A 30 2.40 -18.76 -10.32
CA ALA A 30 1.61 -19.97 -10.50
C ALA A 30 0.42 -20.02 -9.53
N ASP A 31 0.66 -19.72 -8.26
CA ASP A 31 -0.36 -19.79 -7.21
C ASP A 31 -1.43 -18.69 -7.33
N LEU A 32 -1.04 -17.49 -7.78
CA LEU A 32 -2.00 -16.46 -8.12
C LEU A 32 -2.88 -16.99 -9.26
N SER A 33 -2.30 -17.48 -10.35
CA SER A 33 -3.11 -17.92 -11.52
C SER A 33 -4.04 -19.13 -11.23
N ASP A 34 -3.75 -19.94 -10.21
CA ASP A 34 -4.51 -21.16 -9.89
C ASP A 34 -5.81 -20.92 -9.09
N LYS A 35 -6.95 -21.34 -9.67
CA LYS A 35 -8.30 -21.21 -9.08
C LYS A 35 -8.50 -22.03 -7.81
N ASN A 36 -7.71 -23.08 -7.63
CA ASN A 36 -7.85 -24.01 -6.49
C ASN A 36 -7.03 -23.56 -5.27
N VAL A 37 -6.14 -22.58 -5.43
CA VAL A 37 -5.37 -22.02 -4.34
C VAL A 37 -6.26 -21.09 -3.52
N SER A 38 -6.20 -21.26 -2.19
CA SER A 38 -7.02 -20.49 -1.26
C SER A 38 -6.67 -19.00 -1.28
N ILE A 39 -7.67 -18.17 -1.00
CA ILE A 39 -7.48 -16.72 -0.88
C ILE A 39 -6.41 -16.36 0.16
N VAL A 40 -6.32 -17.10 1.27
CA VAL A 40 -5.32 -16.88 2.33
C VAL A 40 -3.90 -17.01 1.78
N VAL A 41 -3.63 -18.01 0.95
CA VAL A 41 -2.31 -18.21 0.32
C VAL A 41 -2.03 -17.10 -0.69
N LYS A 42 -3.03 -16.71 -1.49
CA LYS A 42 -2.90 -15.60 -2.46
C LYS A 42 -2.61 -14.27 -1.77
N MET A 43 -3.30 -13.97 -0.67
CA MET A 43 -3.04 -12.78 0.15
C MET A 43 -1.62 -12.83 0.74
N SER A 44 -1.18 -13.98 1.26
CA SER A 44 0.21 -14.15 1.72
C SER A 44 1.24 -13.91 0.62
N HIS A 45 0.91 -14.23 -0.63
CA HIS A 45 1.77 -13.95 -1.78
C HIS A 45 1.83 -12.47 -2.15
N LEU A 46 0.77 -11.69 -1.94
CA LEU A 46 0.83 -10.23 -2.11
C LEU A 46 1.88 -9.61 -1.19
N PHE A 47 1.91 -10.01 0.08
CA PHE A 47 2.94 -9.58 1.02
C PHE A 47 4.32 -10.14 0.66
N SER A 48 4.39 -11.36 0.13
CA SER A 48 5.66 -11.93 -0.35
C SER A 48 6.23 -11.14 -1.53
N LEU A 49 5.39 -10.63 -2.44
CA LEU A 49 5.81 -9.75 -3.53
C LEU A 49 6.37 -8.41 -3.03
N ARG A 50 5.76 -7.86 -1.97
CA ARG A 50 6.31 -6.68 -1.29
C ARG A 50 7.71 -6.94 -0.74
N GLU A 51 7.92 -8.07 -0.08
CA GLU A 51 9.23 -8.45 0.48
C GLU A 51 10.28 -8.73 -0.60
N HIS A 52 9.89 -9.32 -1.74
CA HIS A 52 10.78 -9.43 -2.90
C HIS A 52 11.21 -8.06 -3.41
N GLY A 53 10.26 -7.14 -3.52
CA GLY A 53 10.51 -5.81 -4.03
C GLY A 53 10.88 -5.80 -5.51
N GLY A 54 11.21 -4.60 -6.00
CA GLY A 54 11.75 -4.41 -7.34
C GLY A 54 10.72 -4.52 -8.47
N ARG A 55 11.23 -4.32 -9.69
CA ARG A 55 10.43 -4.22 -10.92
C ARG A 55 9.71 -5.51 -11.27
N GLU A 56 10.38 -6.66 -11.11
CA GLU A 56 9.81 -7.96 -11.49
C GLU A 56 8.58 -8.32 -10.64
N ALA A 57 8.60 -8.02 -9.34
CA ALA A 57 7.46 -8.25 -8.45
C ALA A 57 6.25 -7.36 -8.82
N ALA A 58 6.50 -6.09 -9.14
CA ALA A 58 5.46 -5.17 -9.60
C ALA A 58 4.85 -5.59 -10.94
N GLU A 59 5.68 -5.94 -11.93
CA GLU A 59 5.22 -6.44 -13.24
C GLU A 59 4.41 -7.73 -13.10
N LEU A 60 4.82 -8.64 -12.23
CA LEU A 60 4.08 -9.87 -11.93
C LEU A 60 2.70 -9.56 -11.38
N LEU A 61 2.61 -8.68 -10.38
CA LEU A 61 1.35 -8.29 -9.78
C LEU A 61 0.43 -7.58 -10.78
N VAL A 62 0.95 -6.62 -11.55
CA VAL A 62 0.20 -5.95 -12.62
C VAL A 62 -0.30 -6.95 -13.66
N ARG A 63 0.53 -7.93 -14.05
CA ARG A 63 0.12 -8.99 -14.98
C ARG A 63 -1.00 -9.85 -14.40
N ALA A 64 -0.91 -10.22 -13.12
CA ALA A 64 -1.94 -10.99 -12.43
C ALA A 64 -3.28 -10.23 -12.35
N LEU A 65 -3.23 -8.91 -12.13
CA LEU A 65 -4.41 -8.03 -12.11
C LEU A 65 -4.99 -7.74 -13.49
N LYS A 66 -4.19 -7.78 -14.56
CA LYS A 66 -4.67 -7.58 -15.94
C LYS A 66 -5.32 -8.82 -16.53
N ASP A 67 -4.83 -10.00 -16.18
CA ASP A 67 -5.38 -11.24 -16.70
C ASP A 67 -6.76 -11.48 -16.10
N ARG A 68 -7.82 -11.26 -16.89
CA ARG A 68 -9.21 -11.45 -16.47
C ARG A 68 -9.50 -12.88 -15.99
N ALA A 69 -8.77 -13.90 -16.47
CA ALA A 69 -8.94 -15.28 -16.01
C ALA A 69 -8.29 -15.52 -14.65
N THR A 70 -7.16 -14.86 -14.41
CA THR A 70 -6.48 -14.81 -13.11
C THR A 70 -7.23 -13.90 -12.16
N VAL A 71 -7.83 -12.83 -12.61
CA VAL A 71 -8.74 -12.01 -11.83
C VAL A 71 -9.98 -12.83 -11.45
N ASP A 72 -10.64 -13.54 -12.35
CA ASP A 72 -11.71 -14.51 -12.01
C ASP A 72 -11.25 -15.63 -11.06
N SER A 73 -9.94 -15.85 -10.91
CA SER A 73 -9.29 -16.86 -10.07
C SER A 73 -8.77 -16.33 -8.73
N VAL A 74 -8.23 -15.11 -8.73
CA VAL A 74 -7.48 -14.45 -7.65
C VAL A 74 -8.38 -13.45 -6.94
N LEU A 75 -9.29 -12.78 -7.67
CA LEU A 75 -9.61 -11.41 -7.32
C LEU A 75 -10.99 -10.86 -7.78
N PHE A 76 -11.65 -11.18 -8.90
CA PHE A 76 -12.91 -10.52 -9.32
C PHE A 76 -13.91 -11.36 -10.12
N ARG A 77 -15.19 -11.00 -9.95
CA ARG A 77 -16.28 -11.03 -10.95
C ARG A 77 -16.67 -12.38 -11.56
N GLN A 78 -17.25 -13.25 -10.74
CA GLN A 78 -18.45 -13.93 -11.26
C GLN A 78 -19.56 -12.88 -11.34
N GLY A 79 -19.85 -12.45 -12.57
CA GLY A 79 -20.62 -11.25 -12.86
C GLY A 79 -21.94 -11.15 -12.13
N HIS A 80 -22.13 -10.04 -11.42
CA HIS A 80 -23.39 -9.29 -11.32
C HIS A 80 -23.04 -7.93 -10.70
N LYS A 81 -23.45 -6.83 -11.35
CA LYS A 81 -23.30 -5.42 -10.94
C LYS A 81 -23.90 -5.06 -9.56
N ALA A 82 -24.19 -6.02 -8.68
CA ALA A 82 -25.03 -5.82 -7.50
C ALA A 82 -24.36 -6.12 -6.15
N ALA A 83 -23.17 -6.72 -6.11
CA ALA A 83 -22.39 -6.81 -4.88
C ALA A 83 -20.95 -7.18 -5.24
N VAL A 84 -20.02 -6.24 -5.12
CA VAL A 84 -18.62 -6.61 -4.91
C VAL A 84 -18.60 -7.40 -3.61
N ALA A 85 -18.26 -8.69 -3.68
CA ALA A 85 -18.07 -9.48 -2.47
C ALA A 85 -16.93 -8.84 -1.66
N CYS A 86 -17.09 -8.75 -0.33
CA CYS A 86 -16.12 -8.12 0.58
C CYS A 86 -14.67 -8.60 0.31
N ASP A 87 -14.51 -9.90 0.05
CA ASP A 87 -13.22 -10.55 -0.18
C ASP A 87 -12.46 -9.99 -1.40
N THR A 88 -13.21 -9.65 -2.44
CA THR A 88 -12.73 -9.11 -3.71
C THR A 88 -12.24 -7.67 -3.55
N LEU A 89 -12.95 -6.86 -2.76
CA LEU A 89 -12.50 -5.51 -2.40
C LEU A 89 -11.23 -5.55 -1.54
N VAL A 90 -11.21 -6.38 -0.49
CA VAL A 90 -10.06 -6.51 0.43
C VAL A 90 -8.79 -6.88 -0.33
N ALA A 91 -8.90 -7.77 -1.31
CA ALA A 91 -7.75 -8.20 -2.07
C ALA A 91 -7.28 -7.13 -3.09
N TRP A 92 -8.18 -6.29 -3.64
CA TRP A 92 -7.77 -5.11 -4.43
C TRP A 92 -7.07 -4.07 -3.56
N HIS A 93 -7.62 -3.77 -2.38
CA HIS A 93 -7.00 -2.86 -1.42
C HIS A 93 -5.57 -3.32 -1.13
N GLU A 94 -5.38 -4.61 -0.82
CA GLU A 94 -4.05 -5.14 -0.56
C GLU A 94 -3.12 -5.12 -1.78
N ALA A 95 -3.63 -5.45 -2.97
CA ALA A 95 -2.84 -5.41 -4.20
C ALA A 95 -2.41 -3.97 -4.55
N ALA A 96 -3.33 -3.01 -4.47
CA ALA A 96 -3.06 -1.60 -4.70
C ALA A 96 -2.08 -1.04 -3.65
N TYR A 97 -2.26 -1.40 -2.39
CA TYR A 97 -1.32 -1.10 -1.31
C TYR A 97 0.08 -1.61 -1.65
N VAL A 98 0.22 -2.89 -2.02
CA VAL A 98 1.52 -3.48 -2.41
C VAL A 98 2.12 -2.76 -3.61
N LEU A 99 1.35 -2.46 -4.66
CA LEU A 99 1.83 -1.69 -5.82
C LEU A 99 2.32 -0.29 -5.42
N GLY A 100 1.61 0.38 -4.52
CA GLY A 100 1.97 1.66 -3.94
C GLY A 100 3.31 1.60 -3.19
N GLN A 101 3.48 0.61 -2.31
CA GLN A 101 4.72 0.42 -1.53
C GLN A 101 5.92 -0.01 -2.38
N LEU A 102 5.69 -0.79 -3.45
CA LEU A 102 6.73 -1.17 -4.41
C LEU A 102 7.29 0.04 -5.16
N GLY A 103 6.49 1.10 -5.35
CA GLY A 103 6.94 2.35 -5.97
C GLY A 103 7.38 2.22 -7.43
N SER A 104 6.98 1.14 -8.11
CA SER A 104 7.45 0.82 -9.47
C SER A 104 6.71 1.66 -10.53
N PRO A 105 7.42 2.41 -11.39
CA PRO A 105 6.81 3.20 -12.46
C PRO A 105 5.97 2.38 -13.45
N GLU A 106 6.27 1.10 -13.61
CA GLU A 106 5.58 0.16 -14.49
C GLU A 106 4.10 -0.04 -14.10
N SER A 107 3.76 0.19 -12.83
CA SER A 107 2.40 0.09 -12.32
C SER A 107 1.55 1.31 -12.64
N ILE A 108 2.17 2.46 -12.95
CA ILE A 108 1.46 3.75 -13.10
C ILE A 108 0.40 3.68 -14.18
N SER A 109 0.77 3.26 -15.40
CA SER A 109 -0.19 3.20 -16.52
C SER A 109 -1.38 2.30 -16.20
N PHE A 110 -1.16 1.17 -15.52
CA PHE A 110 -2.25 0.28 -15.13
C PHE A 110 -3.18 0.92 -14.09
N LEU A 111 -2.62 1.61 -13.11
CA LEU A 111 -3.40 2.31 -12.07
C LEU A 111 -4.16 3.52 -12.65
N GLU A 112 -3.56 4.26 -13.58
CA GLU A 112 -4.21 5.36 -14.30
C GLU A 112 -5.38 4.85 -15.16
N ASP A 113 -5.19 3.75 -15.89
CA ASP A 113 -6.26 3.10 -16.65
C ASP A 113 -7.39 2.63 -15.73
N THR A 114 -7.06 2.07 -14.55
CA THR A 114 -8.03 1.61 -13.56
C THR A 114 -8.84 2.77 -12.97
N LEU A 115 -8.20 3.87 -12.60
CA LEU A 115 -8.88 5.08 -12.12
C LEU A 115 -9.81 5.68 -13.19
N ALA A 116 -9.42 5.58 -14.47
CA ALA A 116 -10.16 6.12 -15.60
C ALA A 116 -11.33 5.25 -16.08
N ASP A 117 -11.38 3.98 -15.71
CA ASP A 117 -12.46 3.08 -16.09
C ASP A 117 -13.73 3.33 -15.25
N MET A 118 -14.66 4.11 -15.80
CA MET A 118 -15.97 4.38 -15.16
C MET A 118 -16.88 3.16 -15.08
N THR A 119 -16.50 2.02 -15.66
CA THR A 119 -17.19 0.73 -15.48
C THR A 119 -16.65 -0.08 -14.31
N GLU A 120 -15.51 0.35 -13.74
CA GLU A 120 -14.90 -0.24 -12.56
C GLU A 120 -15.60 0.25 -11.29
N ASP A 121 -15.52 -0.54 -10.22
CA ASP A 121 -16.14 -0.21 -8.95
C ASP A 121 -15.47 1.02 -8.33
N GLU A 122 -16.27 1.90 -7.71
CA GLU A 122 -15.78 3.14 -7.11
C GLU A 122 -14.70 2.90 -6.06
N LEU A 123 -14.76 1.74 -5.39
CA LEU A 123 -13.79 1.42 -4.36
C LEU A 123 -12.43 1.05 -4.95
N VAL A 124 -12.45 0.21 -5.99
CA VAL A 124 -11.24 -0.15 -6.75
C VAL A 124 -10.57 1.08 -7.36
N ARG A 125 -11.38 2.03 -7.86
CA ARG A 125 -10.87 3.29 -8.40
C ARG A 125 -10.22 4.15 -7.31
N HIS A 126 -10.76 4.18 -6.08
CA HIS A 126 -10.10 4.91 -4.99
C HIS A 126 -8.76 4.28 -4.61
N GLU A 127 -8.68 2.94 -4.58
CA GLU A 127 -7.42 2.24 -4.28
C GLU A 127 -6.35 2.55 -5.33
N ALA A 128 -6.74 2.64 -6.60
CA ALA A 128 -5.84 3.03 -7.67
C ALA A 128 -5.31 4.46 -7.49
N ALA A 129 -6.17 5.41 -7.11
CA ALA A 129 -5.77 6.78 -6.82
C ALA A 129 -4.80 6.87 -5.64
N GLU A 130 -5.01 6.09 -4.58
CA GLU A 130 -4.13 6.02 -3.42
C GLU A 130 -2.76 5.43 -3.78
N ALA A 131 -2.74 4.31 -4.53
CA ALA A 131 -1.51 3.70 -5.01
C ALA A 131 -0.69 4.65 -5.89
N LEU A 132 -1.33 5.44 -6.76
CA LEU A 132 -0.66 6.48 -7.57
C LEU A 132 0.01 7.55 -6.68
N ALA A 133 -0.65 7.97 -5.61
CA ALA A 133 -0.09 8.92 -4.64
C ALA A 133 1.09 8.33 -3.86
N ALA A 134 1.00 7.05 -3.53
CA ALA A 134 2.04 6.31 -2.82
C ALA A 134 3.31 6.16 -3.68
N ILE A 135 3.17 5.79 -4.96
CA ILE A 135 4.27 5.72 -5.94
C ILE A 135 4.98 7.08 -6.07
N GLY A 136 4.24 8.19 -6.00
CA GLY A 136 4.86 9.50 -5.93
C GLY A 136 5.25 10.12 -7.28
N SER A 137 4.76 9.57 -8.40
CA SER A 137 5.11 10.08 -9.73
C SER A 137 4.45 11.42 -10.04
N ASP A 138 5.25 12.33 -10.60
CA ASP A 138 4.78 13.64 -11.04
C ASP A 138 3.83 13.55 -12.25
N THR A 139 3.91 12.47 -13.04
CA THR A 139 2.99 12.22 -14.17
C THR A 139 1.57 11.97 -13.69
N SER A 140 1.42 11.29 -12.55
CA SER A 140 0.13 10.93 -11.96
C SER A 140 -0.68 12.14 -11.52
N LEU A 141 -0.05 13.29 -11.28
CA LEU A 141 -0.75 14.53 -10.91
C LEU A 141 -1.79 14.94 -11.94
N THR A 142 -1.49 14.77 -13.23
CA THR A 142 -2.40 15.14 -14.31
C THR A 142 -3.64 14.28 -14.26
N THR A 143 -3.45 12.96 -14.15
CA THR A 143 -4.53 11.97 -14.07
C THR A 143 -5.37 12.18 -12.81
N LEU A 144 -4.75 12.27 -11.63
CA LEU A 144 -5.45 12.49 -10.35
C LEU A 144 -6.25 13.80 -10.35
N SER A 145 -5.71 14.86 -10.96
CA SER A 145 -6.40 16.16 -11.03
C SER A 145 -7.66 16.11 -11.89
N ALA A 146 -7.74 15.19 -12.86
CA ALA A 146 -8.93 15.02 -13.70
C ALA A 146 -10.14 14.48 -12.93
N TYR A 147 -9.91 13.83 -11.78
CA TYR A 147 -10.95 13.18 -10.97
C TYR A 147 -11.25 13.93 -9.64
N LEU A 148 -10.86 15.20 -9.53
CA LEU A 148 -11.21 16.05 -8.37
C LEU A 148 -12.72 16.37 -8.28
N GLU A 149 -13.46 16.18 -9.37
CA GLU A 149 -14.91 16.34 -9.42
C GLU A 149 -15.60 15.03 -9.82
N ASP A 150 -14.99 13.88 -9.48
CA ASP A 150 -15.59 12.58 -9.72
C ASP A 150 -16.96 12.46 -9.04
N ALA A 151 -17.89 11.76 -9.69
CA ALA A 151 -19.23 11.55 -9.16
C ALA A 151 -19.22 10.68 -7.89
N SER A 152 -18.24 9.79 -7.76
CA SER A 152 -18.06 8.99 -6.54
C SER A 152 -17.29 9.79 -5.50
N HIS A 153 -17.90 9.91 -4.32
CA HIS A 153 -17.31 10.64 -3.20
C HIS A 153 -15.95 10.05 -2.73
N PRO A 154 -15.79 8.72 -2.59
CA PRO A 154 -14.50 8.13 -2.21
C PRO A 154 -13.39 8.48 -3.21
N VAL A 155 -13.64 8.33 -4.51
CA VAL A 155 -12.65 8.65 -5.55
C VAL A 155 -12.27 10.12 -5.52
N LYS A 156 -13.25 11.02 -5.46
CA LYS A 156 -13.02 12.47 -5.38
C LYS A 156 -12.12 12.82 -4.19
N GLN A 157 -12.49 12.33 -3.01
CA GLN A 157 -11.78 12.57 -1.76
C GLN A 157 -10.34 12.05 -1.80
N THR A 158 -10.15 10.82 -2.29
CA THR A 158 -8.82 10.23 -2.41
C THR A 158 -7.97 10.99 -3.43
N CYS A 159 -8.53 11.42 -4.56
CA CYS A 159 -7.81 12.25 -5.54
C CYS A 159 -7.41 13.61 -4.97
N GLU A 160 -8.27 14.27 -4.19
CA GLU A 160 -7.94 15.52 -3.49
C GLU A 160 -6.74 15.34 -2.54
N LEU A 161 -6.76 14.28 -1.73
CA LEU A 161 -5.66 13.93 -0.82
C LEU A 161 -4.38 13.61 -1.59
N ALA A 162 -4.48 12.77 -2.62
CA ALA A 162 -3.37 12.34 -3.46
C ALA A 162 -2.66 13.53 -4.12
N VAL A 163 -3.42 14.44 -4.74
CA VAL A 163 -2.87 15.65 -5.39
C VAL A 163 -2.13 16.53 -4.38
N ARG A 164 -2.71 16.75 -3.19
CA ARG A 164 -2.06 17.54 -2.14
C ARG A 164 -0.78 16.87 -1.63
N SER A 165 -0.83 15.56 -1.40
CA SER A 165 0.32 14.76 -0.98
C SER A 165 1.48 14.85 -1.99
N LEU A 166 1.20 14.69 -3.28
CA LEU A 166 2.21 14.80 -4.33
C LEU A 166 2.80 16.21 -4.43
N LYS A 167 1.97 17.27 -4.37
CA LYS A 167 2.43 18.66 -4.36
C LYS A 167 3.32 18.96 -3.15
N TYR A 168 2.96 18.45 -1.97
CA TYR A 168 3.76 18.59 -0.76
C TYR A 168 5.12 17.89 -0.93
N LYS A 169 5.14 16.65 -1.42
CA LYS A 169 6.37 15.91 -1.75
C LYS A 169 7.24 16.65 -2.79
N GLN A 170 6.65 17.32 -3.78
CA GLN A 170 7.38 18.15 -4.75
C GLN A 170 8.03 19.37 -4.08
N GLN A 171 7.29 20.10 -3.24
CA GLN A 171 7.82 21.26 -2.52
C GLN A 171 8.98 20.88 -1.60
N GLN A 172 8.85 19.78 -0.87
CA GLN A 172 9.91 19.24 -0.02
C GLN A 172 11.18 18.87 -0.81
N ARG A 173 11.02 18.25 -1.99
CA ARG A 173 12.15 17.96 -2.90
C ARG A 173 12.85 19.24 -3.36
N GLN A 174 12.09 20.29 -3.68
CA GLN A 174 12.63 21.59 -4.11
C GLN A 174 13.39 22.30 -2.98
N GLN A 175 12.83 22.35 -1.76
CA GLN A 175 13.48 22.98 -0.60
C GLN A 175 14.81 22.29 -0.23
N ARG A 176 14.88 20.95 -0.32
CA ARG A 176 16.14 20.22 -0.12
C ARG A 176 17.17 20.53 -1.20
N SER A 177 16.74 20.72 -2.44
CA SER A 177 17.65 21.06 -3.54
C SER A 177 18.25 22.47 -3.42
N THR A 178 17.51 23.43 -2.84
CA THR A 178 18.02 24.78 -2.57
C THR A 178 18.98 24.81 -1.38
N GLN A 179 18.70 24.05 -0.32
CA GLN A 179 19.57 23.98 0.87
C GLN A 179 20.95 23.35 0.56
N ASN A 180 21.00 22.36 -0.32
CA ASN A 180 22.25 21.67 -0.69
C ASN A 180 23.16 22.51 -1.60
N ASN A 181 22.66 23.60 -2.20
CA ASN A 181 23.46 24.51 -3.03
C ASN A 181 24.08 25.66 -2.22
N GLU A 182 23.78 25.80 -0.92
CA GLU A 182 24.28 26.89 -0.07
C GLU A 182 25.36 26.43 0.94
N THR A 183 25.70 25.13 0.99
CA THR A 183 26.72 24.56 1.88
C THR A 183 27.87 23.91 1.11
N GLU A 184 28.59 24.68 0.29
CA GLU A 184 30.00 24.41 -0.02
C GLU A 184 30.90 24.95 1.12
N ASP A 185 30.70 24.49 2.36
CA ASP A 185 31.78 24.44 3.32
C ASP A 185 31.50 23.33 4.35
N GLY A 186 32.50 22.48 4.56
CA GLY A 186 32.31 21.14 5.10
C GLY A 186 31.83 21.07 6.55
N VAL A 187 30.60 20.62 6.75
CA VAL A 187 30.18 19.88 7.96
C VAL A 187 29.24 18.76 7.53
N VAL A 188 29.68 17.52 7.76
CA VAL A 188 28.85 16.32 7.62
C VAL A 188 27.69 16.45 8.61
N ALA A 189 26.55 16.94 8.14
CA ALA A 189 25.30 16.87 8.87
C ALA A 189 24.89 15.40 8.95
N THR A 190 25.11 14.80 10.11
CA THR A 190 24.53 13.50 10.47
C THR A 190 23.02 13.63 10.37
N SER A 191 22.47 13.09 9.28
CA SER A 191 21.03 12.97 9.05
C SER A 191 20.40 12.31 10.29
N PRO A 192 19.30 12.85 10.84
CA PRO A 192 18.58 12.15 11.90
C PRO A 192 18.20 10.78 11.34
N GLU A 193 18.53 9.74 12.11
CA GLU A 193 18.39 8.34 11.73
C GLU A 193 17.02 8.11 11.11
N LYS A 194 17.01 7.86 9.79
CA LYS A 194 15.85 7.31 9.11
C LYS A 194 15.67 5.95 9.75
N LEU A 195 14.74 5.84 10.70
CA LEU A 195 14.30 4.57 11.28
C LEU A 195 14.17 3.59 10.11
N THR A 196 15.09 2.64 10.03
CA THR A 196 15.11 1.56 9.03
C THR A 196 14.04 0.55 9.41
N SER A 197 12.83 1.03 9.63
CA SER A 197 11.66 0.19 9.77
C SER A 197 11.47 -0.53 8.44
N SER A 198 11.53 -1.86 8.47
CA SER A 198 11.08 -2.73 7.37
C SER A 198 9.62 -2.47 6.97
N PHE A 199 8.90 -1.71 7.81
CA PHE A 199 7.55 -1.21 7.62
C PHE A 199 7.61 0.31 7.36
N ASN A 200 8.14 0.71 6.22
CA ASN A 200 8.10 2.10 5.77
C ASN A 200 6.83 2.32 4.93
N THR A 201 5.69 2.39 5.59
CA THR A 201 4.41 2.65 4.95
C THR A 201 4.38 4.09 4.40
N VAL A 202 3.98 4.26 3.15
CA VAL A 202 3.73 5.59 2.59
C VAL A 202 2.39 6.12 3.09
N ASP A 203 2.42 7.06 4.03
CA ASP A 203 1.21 7.73 4.51
C ASP A 203 0.64 8.70 3.46
N PRO A 204 -0.71 8.79 3.34
CA PRO A 204 -1.36 9.68 2.39
C PRO A 204 -1.22 11.17 2.77
N SER A 205 -1.03 11.49 4.05
CA SER A 205 -0.84 12.86 4.55
C SER A 205 0.35 12.98 5.50
N ALA A 206 0.90 14.19 5.62
CA ALA A 206 1.96 14.47 6.58
C ALA A 206 1.39 14.67 7.99
N PRO A 207 2.11 14.26 9.05
CA PRO A 207 1.67 14.53 10.41
C PRO A 207 1.71 16.03 10.73
N PHE A 208 0.83 16.49 11.64
CA PHE A 208 0.91 17.84 12.20
C PHE A 208 2.23 18.02 12.97
N GLU A 209 2.94 19.10 12.67
CA GLU A 209 4.20 19.43 13.36
C GLU A 209 3.96 19.79 14.83
N GLY A 210 4.78 19.24 15.73
CA GLY A 210 4.78 19.61 17.15
C GLY A 210 3.53 19.21 17.95
N CYS A 211 2.73 18.27 17.44
CA CYS A 211 1.53 17.81 18.14
C CYS A 211 1.84 17.13 19.49
N THR A 212 1.07 17.48 20.52
CA THR A 212 1.18 16.91 21.86
C THR A 212 -0.14 16.30 22.33
N ALA A 213 -0.12 15.59 23.47
CA ALA A 213 -1.35 15.03 24.06
C ALA A 213 -2.42 16.11 24.39
N ALA A 214 -2.02 17.38 24.55
CA ALA A 214 -2.96 18.48 24.77
C ALA A 214 -3.79 18.83 23.53
N ASP A 215 -3.34 18.45 22.34
CA ASP A 215 -4.01 18.75 21.07
C ASP A 215 -5.14 17.77 20.74
N VAL A 216 -5.27 16.66 21.47
CA VAL A 216 -6.23 15.58 21.16
C VAL A 216 -7.66 16.09 21.02
N SER A 217 -8.10 16.99 21.91
CA SER A 217 -9.45 17.57 21.84
C SER A 217 -9.66 18.43 20.60
N ARG A 218 -8.63 19.17 20.16
CA ARG A 218 -8.67 19.97 18.93
C ARG A 218 -8.70 19.07 17.70
N LEU A 219 -7.84 18.05 17.66
CA LEU A 219 -7.79 17.08 16.55
C LEU A 219 -9.10 16.30 16.43
N PHE A 220 -9.71 15.91 17.56
CA PHE A 220 -11.03 15.28 17.55
C PHE A 220 -12.11 16.21 16.96
N ALA A 221 -12.10 17.49 17.32
CA ALA A 221 -13.04 18.46 16.78
C ALA A 221 -12.85 18.67 15.26
N MET A 222 -11.60 18.72 14.80
CA MET A 222 -11.26 18.82 13.38
C MET A 222 -11.72 17.58 12.60
N LEU A 223 -11.41 16.38 13.08
CA LEU A 223 -11.78 15.11 12.45
C LEU A 223 -13.31 14.95 12.29
N MET A 224 -14.06 15.44 13.29
CA MET A 224 -15.52 15.33 13.32
C MET A 224 -16.24 16.45 12.53
N ASP A 225 -15.53 17.47 12.04
CA ASP A 225 -16.13 18.56 11.27
C ASP A 225 -16.44 18.12 9.84
N SER A 226 -17.66 17.63 9.63
CA SER A 226 -18.14 17.17 8.31
C SER A 226 -18.21 18.24 7.19
N GLN A 227 -17.85 19.51 7.45
CA GLN A 227 -17.87 20.59 6.45
C GLN A 227 -16.48 20.95 5.88
N GLU A 228 -15.39 20.58 6.55
CA GLU A 228 -14.02 20.89 6.11
C GLU A 228 -13.51 19.93 5.01
N PRO A 229 -12.52 20.22 4.17
CA PRO A 229 -11.91 19.18 3.32
C PRO A 229 -11.19 18.08 4.13
N LEU A 230 -11.11 16.83 3.62
CA LEU A 230 -10.42 15.73 4.34
C LEU A 230 -8.96 16.02 4.71
N TRP A 231 -8.28 16.87 3.95
CA TRP A 231 -6.89 17.25 4.25
C TRP A 231 -6.77 18.19 5.46
N THR A 232 -7.82 18.96 5.75
CA THR A 232 -7.81 19.96 6.84
C THR A 232 -8.49 19.46 8.10
N ARG A 233 -9.17 18.32 8.05
CA ARG A 233 -9.73 17.59 9.20
C ARG A 233 -8.68 16.69 9.84
#